data_AF-A0A946NM23-F1
#
_entry.id   AF-A0A946NM23-F1
#
_cell.length_a   1.000
_cell.length_b   1.000
_cell.length_c   1.000
_cell.angle_alpha   90.00
_cell.angle_beta   90.00
_cell.angle_gamma   90.00
#
_symmetry.space_group_name_H-M   'P 1'
#
loop_
_entity.id
_entity.type
_entity.pdbx_description
1 polymer ?
#
loop_
_entity_poly.entity_id
_entity_poly.type
_entity_poly.pdbx_seq_one_letter_code
_entity_poly.pdbx_strand_id
1 'polypeptide(L)'
;MKALKKSLLVLIGLAILFTPASMASAHSVKEKVKFLEEVDHVDWYRVNGRDIIIGWRGLPDNFYGWNHRTAVKASLSSIYEVTVWSVRYRQKNWSPGKGGQICLTTAKFGRFGSSSCKK
;
A
#
# COMPACT_ATOMS: atom_id res chain seq x y z
N MET A 1 46.06 11.58 26.78
CA MET A 1 44.83 11.78 26.00
C MET A 1 45.14 12.02 24.51
N LYS A 2 45.54 11.01 23.73
CA LYS A 2 45.75 11.16 22.27
C LYS A 2 45.22 9.99 21.41
N ALA A 3 44.76 8.91 22.03
CA ALA A 3 44.32 7.70 21.31
C ALA A 3 42.80 7.60 21.07
N LEU A 4 41.98 8.49 21.64
CA LEU A 4 40.50 8.37 21.57
C LEU A 4 39.89 9.04 20.32
N LYS A 5 40.64 9.88 19.60
CA LYS A 5 40.11 10.68 18.49
C LYS A 5 40.14 9.98 17.13
N LYS A 6 40.87 8.87 16.97
CA LYS A 6 41.02 8.18 15.68
C LYS A 6 39.97 7.10 15.40
N SER A 7 39.27 6.58 16.41
CA SER A 7 38.25 5.54 16.19
C SER A 7 36.84 6.07 15.91
N LEU A 8 36.59 7.37 16.03
CA LEU A 8 35.24 7.92 15.84
C LEU A 8 34.87 8.17 14.37
N LEU A 9 35.86 8.22 13.47
CA LEU A 9 35.64 8.47 12.05
C LEU A 9 35.28 7.22 11.23
N VAL A 10 35.47 6.02 11.79
CA VAL A 10 35.16 4.76 11.10
C VAL A 10 33.68 4.36 11.24
N LEU A 11 32.99 4.82 12.28
CA LEU A 11 31.59 4.45 12.55
C LEU A 11 30.55 5.23 11.74
N ILE A 12 30.93 6.32 11.07
CA ILE A 12 30.00 7.14 10.28
C ILE A 12 29.92 6.63 8.81
N GLY A 13 30.93 5.92 8.33
CA GLY A 13 31.00 5.42 6.95
C GLY A 13 30.08 4.23 6.64
N LEU A 14 29.53 3.54 7.65
CA LEU A 14 28.74 2.31 7.49
C LEU A 14 27.21 2.52 7.62
N ALA A 15 26.75 3.76 7.77
CA ALA A 15 25.33 4.07 7.93
C ALA A 15 24.61 4.39 6.60
N ILE A 16 25.35 4.55 5.49
CA ILE A 16 24.80 5.03 4.20
C ILE A 16 24.15 3.91 3.38
N LEU A 17 24.28 2.63 3.76
CA LEU A 17 23.72 1.50 3.01
C LEU A 17 22.32 1.06 3.47
N PHE A 18 21.74 1.71 4.48
CA PHE A 18 20.39 1.40 4.97
C PHE A 18 19.37 2.47 4.58
N THR A 19 19.29 2.84 3.30
CA THR A 19 18.03 3.40 2.80
C THR A 19 17.01 2.27 2.75
N PRO A 20 15.90 2.31 3.51
CA PRO A 20 14.91 1.24 3.47
C PRO A 20 14.28 1.23 2.07
N ALA A 21 14.60 0.22 1.27
CA ALA A 21 13.99 -0.02 -0.06
C ALA A 21 12.45 0.02 -0.02
N SER A 22 11.87 -0.23 1.17
CA SER A 22 10.45 -0.11 1.47
C SER A 22 9.86 1.30 1.26
N MET A 23 10.64 2.38 1.43
CA MET A 23 10.12 3.74 1.19
C MET A 23 10.02 4.07 -0.30
N ALA A 24 11.01 3.63 -1.09
CA ALA A 24 11.01 3.83 -2.54
C ALA A 24 9.85 3.08 -3.22
N SER A 25 9.53 1.86 -2.75
CA SER A 25 8.40 1.08 -3.29
C SER A 25 7.04 1.62 -2.86
N ALA A 26 6.89 2.15 -1.65
CA ALA A 26 5.62 2.74 -1.21
C ALA A 26 5.26 4.00 -2.02
N HIS A 27 6.25 4.81 -2.39
CA HIS A 27 6.03 6.01 -3.21
C HIS A 27 5.57 5.64 -4.63
N SER A 28 6.18 4.62 -5.25
CA SER A 28 5.78 4.16 -6.59
C SER A 28 4.38 3.54 -6.61
N VAL A 29 4.01 2.76 -5.57
CA VAL A 29 2.65 2.21 -5.43
C VAL A 29 1.62 3.32 -5.25
N LYS A 30 1.92 4.34 -4.43
CA LYS A 30 1.00 5.47 -4.19
C LYS A 30 0.65 6.21 -5.48
N GLU A 31 1.63 6.47 -6.35
CA GLU A 31 1.40 7.09 -7.66
C GLU A 31 0.48 6.24 -8.56
N LYS A 32 0.64 4.91 -8.57
CA LYS A 32 -0.22 4.03 -9.38
C LYS A 32 -1.68 4.01 -8.97
N VAL A 33 -1.98 4.39 -7.72
CA VAL A 33 -3.34 4.39 -7.17
C VAL A 33 -3.90 5.78 -6.89
N LYS A 34 -3.21 6.84 -7.31
CA LYS A 34 -3.65 8.23 -7.13
C LYS A 34 -5.02 8.52 -7.78
N PHE A 35 -5.37 7.77 -8.84
CA PHE A 35 -6.70 7.85 -9.46
C PHE A 35 -7.87 7.60 -8.48
N LEU A 36 -7.61 6.98 -7.32
CA LEU A 36 -8.62 6.82 -6.26
C LEU A 36 -9.10 8.15 -5.68
N GLU A 37 -8.32 9.24 -5.81
CA GLU A 37 -8.72 10.60 -5.43
C GLU A 37 -9.88 11.14 -6.29
N GLU A 38 -10.06 10.58 -7.49
CA GLU A 38 -11.06 10.98 -8.48
C GLU A 38 -12.29 10.05 -8.49
N VAL A 39 -12.34 9.04 -7.61
CA VAL A 39 -13.46 8.10 -7.53
C VAL A 39 -14.46 8.61 -6.50
N ASP A 40 -15.65 9.01 -6.94
CA ASP A 40 -16.70 9.65 -6.10
C ASP A 40 -17.02 8.92 -4.79
N HIS A 41 -16.96 7.59 -4.80
CA HIS A 41 -17.28 6.75 -3.64
C HIS A 41 -16.08 6.48 -2.72
N VAL A 42 -14.88 6.95 -3.04
CA VAL A 42 -13.70 6.83 -2.17
C VAL A 42 -13.61 8.06 -1.27
N ASP A 43 -13.72 7.85 0.04
CA ASP A 43 -13.59 8.92 1.04
C ASP A 43 -12.12 9.16 1.42
N TRP A 44 -11.36 8.08 1.52
CA TRP A 44 -9.92 8.09 1.78
C TRP A 44 -9.29 6.79 1.32
N TYR A 45 -7.99 6.81 1.10
CA TYR A 45 -7.19 5.62 0.94
C TYR A 45 -5.83 5.75 1.63
N ARG A 46 -5.21 4.62 1.97
CA ARG A 46 -3.86 4.57 2.53
C ARG A 46 -3.05 3.48 1.86
N VAL A 47 -1.77 3.74 1.68
CA VAL A 47 -0.80 2.80 1.10
C VAL A 47 0.24 2.50 2.17
N ASN A 48 0.30 1.25 2.61
CA ASN A 48 1.21 0.75 3.62
C ASN A 48 2.04 -0.40 3.01
N GLY A 49 3.09 -0.06 2.28
CA GLY A 49 3.90 -1.04 1.56
C GLY A 49 3.07 -1.76 0.48
N ARG A 50 2.79 -3.05 0.67
CA ARG A 50 1.99 -3.88 -0.25
C ARG A 50 0.48 -3.82 0.02
N ASP A 51 0.09 -3.24 1.14
CA ASP A 51 -1.32 -3.16 1.55
C ASP A 51 -1.90 -1.79 1.17
N ILE A 52 -3.01 -1.82 0.43
CA ILE A 52 -3.79 -0.63 0.08
C ILE A 52 -5.11 -0.73 0.79
N ILE A 53 -5.51 0.30 1.53
CA ILE A 53 -6.77 0.31 2.26
C ILE A 53 -7.63 1.42 1.67
N ILE A 54 -8.84 1.09 1.24
CA ILE A 54 -9.79 2.03 0.64
C ILE A 54 -11.01 2.15 1.55
N GLY A 55 -11.29 3.38 1.99
CA GLY A 55 -12.49 3.73 2.75
C GLY A 55 -13.62 4.18 1.82
N TRP A 56 -14.65 3.35 1.67
CA TRP A 56 -15.74 3.59 0.74
C TRP A 56 -16.93 4.30 1.39
N ARG A 57 -17.39 5.41 0.78
CA ARG A 57 -18.62 6.14 1.09
C ARG A 57 -19.79 5.54 0.31
N GLY A 58 -20.26 4.39 0.79
CA GLY A 58 -21.19 3.54 0.03
C GLY A 58 -20.47 2.68 -1.01
N LEU A 59 -21.15 1.68 -1.55
CA LEU A 59 -20.57 0.81 -2.59
C LEU A 59 -20.98 1.33 -3.97
N PRO A 60 -20.03 1.67 -4.85
CA PRO A 60 -20.36 1.99 -6.24
C PRO A 60 -20.86 0.75 -7.00
N ASP A 61 -21.61 0.94 -8.07
CA ASP A 61 -22.11 -0.17 -8.90
C ASP A 61 -20.95 -1.04 -9.43
N ASN A 62 -19.83 -0.43 -9.82
CA ASN A 62 -18.63 -1.15 -10.26
C ASN A 62 -17.59 -1.35 -9.13
N PHE A 63 -18.05 -1.66 -7.92
CA PHE A 63 -17.18 -1.86 -6.75
C PHE A 63 -16.11 -2.93 -6.97
N TYR A 64 -16.47 -4.07 -7.59
CA TYR A 64 -15.52 -5.11 -7.97
C TYR A 64 -14.45 -4.57 -8.92
N GLY A 65 -14.85 -3.85 -9.98
CA GLY A 65 -13.93 -3.35 -10.99
C GLY A 65 -12.93 -2.34 -10.45
N TRP A 66 -13.36 -1.46 -9.53
CA TRP A 66 -12.44 -0.52 -8.88
C TRP A 66 -11.39 -1.21 -8.01
N ASN A 67 -11.78 -2.21 -7.23
CA ASN A 67 -10.85 -3.00 -6.42
C ASN A 67 -9.87 -3.80 -7.29
N HIS A 68 -10.39 -4.46 -8.33
CA HIS A 68 -9.59 -5.17 -9.33
C HIS A 68 -8.55 -4.24 -9.98
N ARG A 69 -9.00 -3.10 -10.51
CA ARG A 69 -8.12 -2.11 -11.17
C ARG A 69 -7.04 -1.60 -10.22
N THR A 70 -7.40 -1.33 -8.97
CA THR A 70 -6.47 -0.87 -7.95
C THR A 70 -5.38 -1.91 -7.68
N ALA A 71 -5.77 -3.16 -7.42
CA ALA A 71 -4.82 -4.23 -7.13
C ALA A 71 -3.86 -4.45 -8.31
N VAL A 72 -4.40 -4.56 -9.53
CA VAL A 72 -3.60 -4.77 -10.74
C VAL A 72 -2.62 -3.62 -10.96
N LYS A 73 -3.08 -2.36 -10.94
CA LYS A 73 -2.21 -1.20 -11.17
C LYS A 73 -1.11 -1.08 -10.11
N ALA A 74 -1.45 -1.27 -8.84
CA ALA A 74 -0.48 -1.23 -7.76
C ALA A 74 0.57 -2.34 -7.86
N SER A 75 0.15 -3.55 -8.23
CA SER A 75 1.03 -4.71 -8.34
C SER A 75 2.10 -4.59 -9.43
N LEU A 76 1.95 -3.65 -10.38
CA LEU A 76 2.98 -3.33 -11.38
C LEU A 76 4.20 -2.61 -10.79
N SER A 77 4.07 -2.05 -9.59
CA SER A 77 5.12 -1.30 -8.91
C SER A 77 5.61 -1.97 -7.63
N SER A 78 5.19 -3.21 -7.39
CA SER A 78 5.57 -4.02 -6.23
C SER A 78 6.16 -5.34 -6.68
N ILE A 79 7.25 -5.77 -6.02
CA ILE A 79 7.82 -7.12 -6.18
C ILE A 79 7.05 -8.19 -5.39
N TYR A 80 6.23 -7.75 -4.43
CA TYR A 80 5.38 -8.58 -3.60
C TYR A 80 3.94 -8.58 -4.12
N GLU A 81 3.17 -9.59 -3.73
CA GLU A 81 1.71 -9.57 -3.90
C GLU A 81 1.13 -8.37 -3.16
N VAL A 82 0.31 -7.59 -3.87
CA VAL A 82 -0.42 -6.46 -3.34
C VAL A 82 -1.79 -6.91 -2.87
N THR A 83 -2.22 -6.40 -1.73
CA THR A 83 -3.56 -6.64 -1.18
C THR A 83 -4.31 -5.31 -1.06
N VAL A 84 -5.47 -5.24 -1.69
CA VAL A 84 -6.42 -4.14 -1.56
C VAL A 84 -7.50 -4.54 -0.57
N TRP A 85 -7.62 -3.78 0.51
CA TRP A 85 -8.61 -3.92 1.57
C TRP A 85 -9.69 -2.86 1.38
N SER A 86 -10.91 -3.29 1.15
CA SER A 86 -12.07 -2.39 1.13
C SER A 86 -12.73 -2.35 2.49
N VAL A 87 -12.90 -1.17 3.06
CA VAL A 87 -13.53 -0.94 4.37
C VAL A 87 -14.59 0.15 4.28
N ARG A 88 -15.43 0.28 5.31
CA ARG A 88 -16.36 1.42 5.41
C ARG A 88 -15.56 2.70 5.68
N TYR A 89 -15.93 3.81 5.07
CA TYR A 89 -15.23 5.10 5.24
C TYR A 89 -15.06 5.55 6.70
N ARG A 90 -15.94 5.14 7.62
CA ARG A 90 -15.80 5.47 9.05
C ARG A 90 -14.61 4.78 9.73
N GLN A 91 -14.07 3.71 9.15
CA GLN A 91 -13.00 2.90 9.72
C GLN A 91 -11.60 3.50 9.46
N LYS A 92 -11.39 4.79 9.75
CA LYS A 92 -10.13 5.52 9.44
C LYS A 92 -8.87 4.94 10.11
N ASN A 93 -9.02 4.20 11.20
CA ASN A 93 -7.90 3.58 11.96
C ASN A 93 -7.80 2.06 11.74
N TRP A 94 -8.43 1.55 10.68
CA TRP A 94 -8.38 0.14 10.34
C TRP A 94 -6.98 -0.32 9.93
N SER A 95 -6.66 -1.59 10.14
CA SER A 95 -5.37 -2.18 9.78
C SER A 95 -5.58 -3.61 9.26
N PRO A 96 -4.72 -4.11 8.35
CA PRO A 96 -4.76 -5.48 7.89
C PRO A 96 -4.83 -6.48 9.05
N GLY A 97 -5.68 -7.51 8.91
CA GLY A 97 -5.87 -8.54 9.93
C GLY A 97 -6.88 -8.20 11.04
N LYS A 98 -7.39 -6.96 11.15
CA LYS A 98 -8.37 -6.58 12.20
C LYS A 98 -9.80 -7.09 11.99
N GLY A 99 -10.10 -7.70 10.84
CA GLY A 99 -11.46 -8.11 10.49
C GLY A 99 -12.39 -6.93 10.17
N GLY A 100 -13.63 -7.21 9.78
CA GLY A 100 -14.63 -6.16 9.48
C GLY A 100 -14.36 -5.38 8.19
N GLN A 101 -13.48 -5.88 7.31
CA GLN A 101 -13.38 -5.44 5.93
C GLN A 101 -14.62 -5.88 5.15
N ILE A 102 -14.99 -5.08 4.15
CA ILE A 102 -16.07 -5.38 3.21
C ILE A 102 -15.62 -6.45 2.23
N CYS A 103 -14.42 -6.29 1.66
CA CYS A 103 -13.79 -7.29 0.81
C CYS A 103 -12.27 -7.08 0.73
N LEU A 104 -11.60 -8.07 0.14
CA LEU A 104 -10.17 -8.04 -0.19
C LEU A 104 -9.96 -8.40 -1.67
N THR A 105 -8.94 -7.84 -2.29
CA THR A 105 -8.55 -8.18 -3.67
C THR A 105 -7.03 -8.21 -3.79
N THR A 106 -6.47 -9.24 -4.42
CA THR A 106 -5.02 -9.41 -4.55
C THR A 106 -4.57 -9.39 -6.01
N ALA A 107 -3.33 -8.97 -6.24
CA ALA A 107 -2.67 -9.04 -7.54
C ALA A 107 -1.15 -9.07 -7.39
N LYS A 108 -0.46 -9.64 -8.37
CA LYS A 108 1.00 -9.74 -8.41
C LYS A 108 1.52 -9.53 -9.83
N PHE A 109 2.50 -8.64 -10.00
CA PHE A 109 3.11 -8.35 -11.31
C PHE A 109 2.10 -8.02 -12.43
N GLY A 110 1.08 -7.23 -12.10
CA GLY A 110 0.01 -6.87 -13.05
C GLY A 110 -1.00 -7.98 -13.33
N ARG A 111 -0.86 -9.15 -12.70
CA ARG A 111 -1.80 -10.27 -12.84
C ARG A 111 -2.74 -10.32 -11.65
N PHE A 112 -4.03 -10.38 -11.96
CA PHE A 112 -5.07 -10.57 -10.95
C PHE A 112 -4.87 -11.89 -10.21
N GLY A 113 -4.99 -11.85 -8.89
CA GLY A 113 -4.97 -13.02 -8.01
C GLY A 113 -6.38 -13.47 -7.71
N SER A 114 -6.90 -13.01 -6.57
CA SER A 114 -8.25 -13.35 -6.10
C SER A 114 -9.00 -12.12 -5.59
N SER A 115 -10.32 -12.24 -5.43
CA SER A 115 -11.14 -11.21 -4.80
C SER A 115 -12.29 -11.84 -4.04
N SER A 116 -12.58 -11.31 -2.86
CA SER A 116 -13.81 -11.61 -2.11
C SER A 116 -14.91 -10.58 -2.34
N CYS A 117 -14.69 -9.59 -3.21
CA CYS A 117 -15.69 -8.57 -3.52
C CYS A 117 -16.82 -9.19 -4.35
N LYS A 118 -18.07 -8.87 -4.00
CA LYS A 118 -19.24 -9.29 -4.81
C LYS A 118 -19.21 -8.55 -6.16
N LYS A 119 -19.51 -9.30 -7.22
CA LYS A 119 -19.74 -8.76 -8.56
C LYS A 119 -21.14 -8.16 -8.66
#